data_AF-A0A7X9MVU1-F1
#
_entry.id   AF-A0A7X9MVU1-F1
#
_cell.length_a   1.000
_cell.length_b   1.000
_cell.length_c   1.000
_cell.angle_alpha   90.00
_cell.angle_beta   90.00
_cell.angle_gamma   90.00
#
_symmetry.space_group_name_H-M   'P 1'
#
loop_
_entity.id
_entity.type
_entity.pdbx_description
1 polymer ?
#
loop_
_entity_poly.entity_id
_entity_poly.type
_entity_poly.pdbx_seq_one_letter_code
_entity_poly.pdbx_strand_id
1 'polypeptide(L)'
;MKVSQLLIGVALGALTGATTVLLSTPKSGPEVRENIKAVSADYKDKLSDINDQLRKVKVSIQSLKAESQVMIPRTVKDVKESVEKWQSDTAPLQQQLQNEISSIQTAIDELEQALPKKKEVIVTN
;
A
#
# COMPACT_ATOMS: atom_id res chain seq x y z
N MET A 1 -18.39 17.05 1.93
CA MET A 1 -19.66 17.56 1.37
C MET A 1 -20.63 16.48 0.83
N LYS A 2 -20.26 15.19 0.71
CA LYS A 2 -21.12 14.18 0.04
C LYS A 2 -22.20 13.50 0.90
N VAL A 3 -22.04 13.50 2.23
CA VAL A 3 -22.99 12.81 3.14
C VAL A 3 -24.37 13.48 3.16
N SER A 4 -24.42 14.82 3.11
CA SER A 4 -25.69 15.57 3.10
C SER A 4 -26.55 15.21 1.89
N GLN A 5 -25.96 15.08 0.70
CA GLN A 5 -26.67 14.71 -0.53
C GLN A 5 -27.21 13.28 -0.48
N LEU A 6 -26.47 12.34 0.12
CA LEU A 6 -26.93 10.97 0.33
C LEU A 6 -28.12 10.93 1.30
N LEU A 7 -28.07 11.68 2.40
CA LEU A 7 -29.17 11.74 3.36
C LEU A 7 -30.45 12.32 2.75
N ILE A 8 -30.32 13.33 1.87
CA ILE A 8 -31.46 13.90 1.14
C ILE A 8 -32.09 12.84 0.23
N GLY A 9 -31.29 12.06 -0.51
CA GLY A 9 -31.79 10.97 -1.35
C GLY A 9 -32.50 9.88 -0.55
N VAL A 10 -31.91 9.47 0.59
CA VAL A 10 -32.53 8.49 1.50
C VAL A 10 -33.85 9.02 2.07
N ALA A 11 -33.89 10.29 2.49
CA ALA A 11 -35.11 10.89 3.04
C ALA A 11 -36.23 10.96 2.00
N LEU A 12 -35.91 11.41 0.78
CA LEU A 12 -36.88 11.48 -0.31
C LEU A 12 -37.43 10.10 -0.70
N GLY A 13 -36.54 9.09 -0.79
CA GLY A 13 -36.93 7.70 -1.05
C GLY A 13 -37.77 7.09 0.07
N ALA A 14 -37.43 7.35 1.33
CA ALA A 14 -38.20 6.87 2.48
C ALA A 14 -39.60 7.49 2.53
N LEU A 15 -39.73 8.80 2.27
CA LEU A 15 -41.02 9.49 2.24
C LEU A 15 -41.93 8.93 1.13
N THR A 16 -41.41 8.87 -0.10
CA THR A 16 -42.18 8.36 -1.26
C THR A 16 -42.52 6.87 -1.14
N GLY A 17 -41.61 6.06 -0.60
CA GLY A 17 -41.86 4.65 -0.32
C GLY A 17 -42.91 4.46 0.79
N ALA A 18 -42.79 5.20 1.89
CA ALA A 18 -43.72 5.10 3.01
C ALA A 18 -45.14 5.50 2.61
N THR A 19 -45.32 6.58 1.84
CA THR A 19 -46.65 6.99 1.36
C THR A 19 -47.26 5.94 0.43
N THR A 20 -46.47 5.39 -0.49
CA THR A 20 -46.94 4.33 -1.40
C THR A 20 -47.36 3.07 -0.64
N VAL A 21 -46.56 2.63 0.32
CA VAL A 21 -46.86 1.44 1.15
C VAL A 21 -48.08 1.68 2.02
N LEU A 22 -48.20 2.85 2.68
CA LEU A 22 -49.34 3.17 3.53
C LEU A 22 -50.64 3.32 2.74
N LEU A 23 -50.60 3.79 1.50
CA LEU A 23 -51.78 3.93 0.65
C LEU A 23 -52.19 2.62 -0.04
N SER A 24 -51.23 1.77 -0.38
CA SER A 24 -51.47 0.51 -1.10
C SER A 24 -51.62 -0.71 -0.19
N THR A 25 -51.44 -0.57 1.13
CA THR A 25 -51.53 -1.70 2.05
C THR A 25 -52.98 -2.21 2.17
N PRO A 26 -53.22 -3.54 2.06
CA PRO A 26 -54.56 -4.11 2.22
C PRO A 26 -54.99 -4.24 3.70
N LYS A 27 -54.16 -3.79 4.64
CA LYS A 27 -54.35 -3.95 6.09
C LYS A 27 -55.06 -2.76 6.72
N SER A 28 -55.83 -3.00 7.78
CA SER A 28 -56.54 -1.92 8.49
C SER A 28 -55.57 -1.01 9.26
N GLY A 29 -55.91 0.27 9.39
CA GLY A 29 -55.05 1.25 10.09
C GLY A 29 -54.59 0.84 11.50
N PRO A 30 -55.46 0.27 12.36
CA PRO A 30 -55.06 -0.26 13.67
C PRO A 30 -54.04 -1.39 13.56
N GLU A 31 -54.26 -2.34 12.66
CA GLU A 31 -53.39 -3.49 12.44
C GLU A 31 -52.02 -3.07 11.88
N VAL A 32 -51.98 -2.06 11.01
CA VAL A 32 -50.72 -1.48 10.51
C VAL A 32 -49.92 -0.84 11.65
N ARG A 33 -50.56 -0.09 12.55
CA ARG A 33 -49.88 0.54 13.70
C ARG A 33 -49.33 -0.50 14.68
N GLU A 34 -50.11 -1.55 14.94
CA GLU A 34 -49.69 -2.65 15.82
C GLU A 34 -48.50 -3.40 15.24
N ASN A 35 -48.55 -3.74 13.95
CA ASN A 35 -47.43 -4.36 13.24
C ASN A 35 -46.18 -3.47 13.25
N ILE A 36 -46.31 -2.18 12.99
CA ILE A 36 -45.17 -1.23 13.07
C ILE A 36 -44.57 -1.22 14.48
N LYS A 37 -45.39 -1.28 15.53
CA LYS A 37 -44.91 -1.31 16.92
C LYS A 37 -44.13 -2.59 17.22
N ALA A 38 -44.62 -3.75 16.79
CA ALA A 38 -43.94 -5.03 16.98
C ALA A 38 -42.63 -5.09 16.19
N VAL A 39 -42.66 -4.70 14.92
CA VAL A 39 -41.50 -4.70 14.02
C VAL A 39 -40.45 -3.70 14.49
N SER A 40 -40.85 -2.49 14.89
CA SER A 40 -39.88 -1.49 15.38
C SER A 40 -39.15 -1.93 16.64
N ALA A 41 -39.80 -2.70 17.52
CA ALA A 41 -39.15 -3.29 18.69
C ALA A 41 -38.07 -4.32 18.30
N ASP A 42 -38.40 -5.26 17.40
CA ASP A 42 -37.45 -6.28 16.93
C ASP A 42 -36.26 -5.66 16.16
N TYR A 43 -36.51 -4.65 15.33
CA TYR A 43 -35.46 -3.97 14.57
C TYR A 43 -34.54 -3.12 15.46
N LYS A 44 -35.04 -2.60 16.58
CA LYS A 44 -34.21 -1.86 17.54
C LYS A 44 -33.11 -2.75 18.12
N ASP A 45 -33.46 -3.98 18.49
CA ASP A 45 -32.51 -4.92 19.07
C ASP A 45 -31.49 -5.38 18.02
N LYS A 46 -31.94 -5.68 16.80
CA LYS A 46 -31.04 -6.01 15.67
C LYS A 46 -30.09 -4.87 15.30
N LEU A 47 -30.57 -3.62 15.31
CA LEU A 47 -29.71 -2.45 15.05
C LEU A 47 -28.69 -2.22 16.16
N SER A 48 -29.03 -2.54 17.41
CA SER A 48 -28.07 -2.50 18.51
C SER A 48 -26.95 -3.51 18.28
N ASP A 49 -27.28 -4.74 17.91
CA ASP A 49 -26.28 -5.78 17.62
C ASP A 49 -25.40 -5.40 16.42
N ILE A 50 -25.96 -4.84 15.35
CA ILE A 50 -25.19 -4.34 14.21
C ILE A 50 -24.20 -3.25 14.65
N ASN A 51 -24.62 -2.31 15.50
CA ASN A 51 -23.71 -1.28 16.01
C ASN A 51 -22.54 -1.88 16.80
N ASP A 52 -22.80 -2.90 17.62
CA ASP A 52 -21.76 -3.57 18.40
C ASP A 52 -20.83 -4.39 17.51
N GLN A 53 -21.35 -5.05 16.46
CA GLN A 53 -20.53 -5.71 15.44
C GLN A 53 -19.66 -4.72 14.67
N LEU A 54 -20.21 -3.57 14.26
CA LEU A 54 -19.46 -2.51 13.58
C LEU A 54 -18.35 -1.94 14.48
N ARG A 55 -18.60 -1.78 15.78
CA ARG A 55 -17.57 -1.39 16.74
C ARG A 55 -16.46 -2.42 16.82
N LYS A 56 -16.79 -3.71 16.89
CA LYS A 56 -15.79 -4.80 16.89
C LYS A 56 -14.94 -4.77 15.62
N VAL A 57 -15.56 -4.67 14.44
CA VAL A 57 -14.85 -4.55 13.16
C VAL A 57 -13.94 -3.32 13.13
N LYS A 58 -14.42 -2.17 13.62
CA LYS A 58 -13.60 -0.95 13.71
C LYS A 58 -12.38 -1.15 14.61
N VAL A 59 -12.55 -1.79 15.77
CA VAL A 59 -11.45 -2.11 16.69
C VAL A 59 -10.46 -3.07 16.03
N SER A 60 -10.94 -4.11 15.35
CA SER A 60 -10.07 -5.06 14.62
C SER A 60 -9.28 -4.39 13.48
N ILE A 61 -9.88 -3.45 12.75
CA ILE A 61 -9.18 -2.67 11.73
C ILE A 61 -8.15 -1.74 12.38
N GLN A 62 -8.46 -1.13 13.52
CA GLN A 62 -7.53 -0.28 14.26
C GLN A 62 -6.35 -1.08 14.83
N SER A 63 -6.59 -2.28 15.37
CA SER A 63 -5.53 -3.16 15.88
C SER A 63 -4.63 -3.67 14.74
N LEU A 64 -5.22 -4.10 13.63
CA LEU A 64 -4.47 -4.50 12.43
C LEU A 64 -3.63 -3.33 11.88
N LYS A 65 -4.19 -2.12 11.86
CA LYS A 65 -3.46 -0.92 11.44
C LYS A 65 -2.31 -0.59 12.38
N ALA A 66 -2.51 -0.69 13.71
CA ALA A 66 -1.46 -0.48 14.70
C ALA A 66 -0.32 -1.50 14.56
N GLU A 67 -0.66 -2.78 14.35
CA GLU A 67 0.31 -3.86 14.18
C GLU A 67 1.07 -3.74 12.84
N SER A 68 0.38 -3.35 11.75
CA SER A 68 1.02 -3.04 10.46
C SER A 68 1.90 -1.79 10.49
N GLN A 69 1.56 -0.77 11.30
CA GLN A 69 2.35 0.46 11.43
C GLN A 69 3.65 0.27 12.23
N VAL A 70 3.77 -0.78 13.03
CA VAL A 70 5.01 -1.06 13.81
C VAL A 70 5.98 -1.95 13.03
N MET A 71 5.49 -2.90 12.24
CA MET A 71 6.32 -3.86 11.49
C MET A 71 6.83 -3.31 10.14
N ILE A 72 5.97 -2.68 9.34
CA ILE A 72 6.33 -2.25 7.98
C ILE A 72 7.48 -1.21 7.96
N PRO A 73 7.50 -0.16 8.82
CA PRO A 73 8.55 0.85 8.76
C PRO A 73 9.91 0.33 9.23
N ARG A 74 9.94 -0.65 10.15
CA ARG A 74 11.19 -1.23 10.66
C ARG A 74 11.86 -2.05 9.58
N THR A 75 11.13 -2.93 8.89
CA THR A 75 11.70 -3.74 7.80
C THR A 75 12.26 -2.89 6.67
N VAL A 76 11.58 -1.80 6.28
CA VAL A 76 12.10 -0.88 5.24
C VAL A 76 13.35 -0.14 5.71
N LYS A 77 13.39 0.27 6.99
CA LYS A 77 14.57 0.91 7.59
C LYS A 77 15.76 -0.04 7.65
N ASP A 78 15.55 -1.28 8.08
CA ASP A 78 16.61 -2.29 8.21
C ASP A 78 17.20 -2.68 6.85
N VAL A 79 16.36 -2.76 5.81
CA VAL A 79 16.81 -2.96 4.42
C VAL A 79 17.64 -1.77 3.93
N LYS A 80 17.19 -0.55 4.19
CA LYS A 80 17.92 0.67 3.80
C LYS A 80 19.29 0.74 4.48
N GLU A 81 19.35 0.49 5.79
CA GLU A 81 20.60 0.47 6.55
C GLU A 81 21.56 -0.64 6.03
N SER A 82 21.03 -1.80 5.66
CA SER A 82 21.83 -2.88 5.08
C SER A 82 22.41 -2.52 3.71
N VAL A 83 21.64 -1.83 2.87
CA VAL A 83 22.10 -1.37 1.54
C VAL A 83 23.14 -0.25 1.67
N GLU A 84 22.92 0.72 2.57
CA GLU A 84 23.88 1.80 2.84
C GLU A 84 25.20 1.23 3.38
N LYS A 85 25.13 0.24 4.27
CA LYS A 85 26.32 -0.45 4.78
C LYS A 85 27.06 -1.22 3.70
N TRP A 86 26.35 -2.01 2.88
CA TRP A 86 26.97 -2.73 1.76
C TRP A 86 27.65 -1.78 0.78
N GLN A 87 27.03 -0.64 0.47
CA GLN A 87 27.58 0.37 -0.41
C GLN A 87 28.83 1.04 0.18
N SER A 88 28.79 1.38 1.48
CA SER A 88 29.94 1.93 2.21
C SER A 88 31.12 0.94 2.25
N ASP A 89 30.85 -0.34 2.50
CA ASP A 89 31.89 -1.36 2.63
C ASP A 89 32.50 -1.75 1.27
N THR A 90 31.71 -1.68 0.18
CA THR A 90 32.14 -2.11 -1.16
C THR A 90 32.78 -0.98 -1.98
N ALA A 91 32.42 0.29 -1.73
CA ALA A 91 33.02 1.44 -2.41
C ALA A 91 34.57 1.50 -2.36
N PRO A 92 35.24 1.29 -1.20
CA PRO A 92 36.70 1.32 -1.15
C PRO A 92 37.33 0.17 -1.94
N LEU A 93 36.69 -1.00 -1.98
CA LEU A 93 37.16 -2.15 -2.76
C LEU A 93 37.08 -1.86 -4.27
N GLN A 94 36.00 -1.23 -4.72
CA GLN A 94 35.86 -0.78 -6.11
C GLN A 94 36.96 0.22 -6.51
N GLN A 95 37.25 1.18 -5.62
CA GLN A 95 38.29 2.17 -5.85
C GLN A 95 39.69 1.53 -5.92
N GLN A 96 39.98 0.56 -5.03
CA GLN A 96 41.24 -0.18 -5.05
C GLN A 96 41.40 -0.98 -6.34
N LEU A 97 40.37 -1.71 -6.78
CA LEU A 97 40.41 -2.45 -8.04
C LEU A 97 40.62 -1.54 -9.26
N GLN A 98 40.01 -0.36 -9.31
CA GLN A 98 40.28 0.62 -10.36
C GLN A 98 41.74 1.09 -10.36
N ASN A 99 42.29 1.37 -9.18
CA ASN A 99 43.68 1.80 -9.06
C ASN A 99 44.66 0.70 -9.47
N GLU A 100 44.38 -0.55 -9.12
CA GLU A 100 45.17 -1.72 -9.53
C GLU A 100 45.10 -1.94 -11.05
N ILE A 101 43.91 -1.87 -11.65
CA ILE A 101 43.74 -1.98 -13.11
C ILE A 101 44.50 -0.86 -13.83
N SER A 102 44.42 0.38 -13.34
CA SER A 102 45.15 1.52 -13.92
C SER A 102 46.68 1.34 -13.81
N SER A 103 47.15 0.80 -12.70
CA SER A 103 48.57 0.52 -12.47
C SER A 103 49.08 -0.58 -13.40
N ILE A 104 48.27 -1.63 -13.62
CA ILE A 104 48.56 -2.69 -14.60
C ILE A 104 48.61 -2.12 -16.02
N GLN A 105 47.65 -1.27 -16.41
CA GLN A 105 47.63 -0.60 -17.71
C GLN A 105 48.90 0.21 -17.94
N THR A 106 49.29 1.01 -16.96
CA THR A 106 50.51 1.83 -17.01
C THR A 106 51.77 0.97 -17.16
N ALA A 107 51.86 -0.12 -16.40
CA ALA A 107 52.98 -1.05 -16.50
C ALA A 107 53.05 -1.73 -17.89
N ILE A 108 51.90 -2.06 -18.50
CA ILE A 108 51.83 -2.60 -19.86
C ILE A 108 52.32 -1.56 -20.87
N ASP A 109 51.85 -0.31 -20.78
CA ASP A 109 52.26 0.77 -21.69
C ASP A 109 53.77 1.06 -21.60
N GLU A 110 54.34 1.04 -20.39
CA GLU A 110 55.78 1.19 -20.18
C GLU A 110 56.58 0.03 -20.77
N LEU A 111 56.09 -1.20 -20.61
CA LEU A 111 56.69 -2.39 -21.23
C LEU A 111 56.64 -2.32 -22.76
N GLU A 112 55.53 -1.86 -23.36
CA GLU A 112 55.41 -1.68 -24.80
C GLU A 112 56.36 -0.60 -25.35
N GLN A 113 56.56 0.49 -24.60
CA GLN A 113 57.51 1.55 -24.99
C GLN A 113 58.98 1.12 -24.83
N ALA A 114 59.27 0.29 -23.83
CA ALA A 114 60.61 -0.26 -23.60
C ALA A 114 60.97 -1.37 -24.60
N LEU A 115 59.98 -1.99 -25.26
CA LEU A 115 60.21 -2.94 -26.33
C LEU A 115 60.52 -2.19 -27.65
N PRO A 116 61.66 -2.47 -28.31
CA PRO A 116 61.94 -1.87 -29.61
C PRO A 116 60.90 -2.36 -30.62
N LYS A 117 60.21 -1.43 -31.29
CA LYS A 117 59.28 -1.73 -32.39
C LYS A 117 59.96 -2.69 -33.35
N LYS A 118 59.45 -3.92 -33.44
CA LYS A 118 59.92 -4.96 -34.36
C LYS A 118 59.96 -4.35 -35.76
N LYS A 119 61.17 -4.08 -36.27
CA LYS A 119 61.39 -3.76 -37.68
C LYS A 119 60.87 -4.95 -38.48
N GLU A 120 59.79 -4.78 -39.21
CA GLU A 120 59.52 -5.63 -40.37
C GLU A 120 60.75 -5.54 -41.27
N VAL A 121 61.45 -6.66 -41.37
CA VAL A 121 62.52 -6.85 -42.33
C VAL A 121 61.85 -6.84 -43.70
N ILE A 122 62.07 -5.77 -44.44
CA ILE A 122 61.85 -5.72 -45.88
C ILE A 122 62.74 -6.82 -46.48
N VAL A 123 62.14 -7.93 -46.90
CA VAL A 123 62.81 -8.91 -47.76
C VAL A 123 62.48 -8.53 -49.19
N THR A 124 63.41 -7.83 -49.84
CA THR A 124 63.45 -7.66 -51.29
C THR A 124 64.21 -8.84 -51.88
N ASN A 125 63.55 -9.68 -52.69
CA ASN A 125 64.09 -10.16 -53.97
C ASN A 125 62.96 -10.71 -54.83
#